data_AF-A0A949T9Y4-F1
#
_entry.id   AF-A0A949T9Y4-F1
#
_cell.length_a   1.000
_cell.length_b   1.000
_cell.length_c   1.000
_cell.angle_alpha   90.00
_cell.angle_beta   90.00
_cell.angle_gamma   90.00
#
_symmetry.space_group_name_H-M   'P 1'
#
loop_
_entity.id
_entity.type
_entity.pdbx_description
1 polymer ?
#
loop_
_entity_poly.entity_id
_entity_poly.type
_entity_poly.pdbx_seq_one_letter_code
_entity_poly.pdbx_strand_id
1 'polypeptide(L)'
;MGEVTPKSLLKKVVTKKSTRYLDISSIKVMRISLNGANNLYIFDYGSPQFCGAGGCLYSVYNYSGKTLLEFIANPKLPKPQKLIKVGENVNQGFPCLNITQITDTHKLLSQTEFCYQNGHYVPLNKNFITEKNE
;
A
#
# COMPACT_ATOMS: atom_id res chain seq x y z
N MET A 1 -20.77 6.85 16.42
CA MET A 1 -19.48 6.86 15.70
C MET A 1 -19.71 6.25 14.32
N GLY A 2 -19.78 7.07 13.27
CA GLY A 2 -20.11 6.57 11.93
C GLY A 2 -18.93 5.81 11.33
N GLU A 3 -19.19 4.59 10.85
CA GLU A 3 -18.23 3.82 10.07
C GLU A 3 -17.97 4.56 8.74
N VAL A 4 -16.81 5.21 8.60
CA VAL A 4 -16.37 5.76 7.30
C VAL A 4 -16.15 4.58 6.38
N THR A 5 -17.11 4.39 5.48
CA THR A 5 -16.95 3.51 4.33
C THR A 5 -15.79 4.03 3.47
N PRO A 6 -15.00 3.13 2.84
CA PRO A 6 -13.90 3.50 1.94
C PRO A 6 -14.25 4.60 0.93
N LYS A 7 -15.52 4.67 0.47
CA LYS A 7 -16.06 5.71 -0.40
C LYS A 7 -15.93 7.14 0.16
N SER A 8 -16.22 7.32 1.45
CA SER A 8 -16.16 8.64 2.09
C SER A 8 -14.73 9.11 2.33
N LEU A 9 -13.80 8.18 2.63
CA LEU A 9 -12.37 8.46 2.68
C LEU A 9 -11.81 8.79 1.29
N LEU A 10 -12.18 8.02 0.28
CA LEU A 10 -11.80 8.23 -1.12
C LEU A 10 -12.18 9.64 -1.58
N LYS A 11 -13.42 10.07 -1.30
CA LYS A 11 -13.87 11.45 -1.57
C LYS A 11 -12.99 12.49 -0.88
N LYS A 12 -12.70 12.32 0.42
CA LYS A 12 -11.83 13.25 1.19
C LYS A 12 -10.43 13.37 0.58
N VAL A 13 -9.82 12.25 0.21
CA VAL A 13 -8.46 12.22 -0.36
C VAL A 13 -8.43 12.86 -1.75
N VAL A 14 -9.39 12.50 -2.62
CA VAL A 14 -9.45 13.03 -3.99
C VAL A 14 -9.72 14.53 -4.01
N THR A 15 -10.63 15.03 -3.15
CA THR A 15 -10.88 16.48 -3.04
C THR A 15 -9.61 17.24 -2.61
N LYS A 16 -8.78 16.67 -1.73
CA LYS A 16 -7.53 17.29 -1.29
C LYS A 16 -6.44 17.33 -2.36
N LYS A 17 -6.34 16.30 -3.21
CA LYS A 17 -5.26 16.19 -4.21
C LYS A 17 -5.47 17.04 -5.48
N SER A 18 -6.59 17.77 -5.62
CA SER A 18 -6.91 18.60 -6.80
C SER A 18 -6.79 17.84 -8.14
N THR A 19 -6.96 16.53 -8.10
CA THR A 19 -6.83 15.64 -9.24
C THR A 19 -8.14 15.60 -10.00
N ARG A 20 -8.45 16.67 -10.76
CA ARG A 20 -9.63 16.74 -11.64
C ARG A 20 -9.69 15.62 -12.69
N TYR A 21 -8.58 14.92 -12.91
CA TYR A 21 -8.43 13.86 -13.90
C TYR A 21 -8.33 12.45 -13.29
N LEU A 22 -8.46 12.31 -11.96
CA LEU A 22 -8.53 10.98 -11.36
C LEU A 22 -9.86 10.33 -11.72
N ASP A 23 -9.81 9.25 -12.49
CA ASP A 23 -10.93 8.34 -12.59
C ASP A 23 -11.09 7.62 -11.24
N ILE A 24 -11.94 8.16 -10.38
CA ILE A 24 -12.18 7.64 -9.03
C ILE A 24 -12.66 6.18 -9.11
N SER A 25 -13.32 5.78 -10.20
CA SER A 25 -13.83 4.43 -10.40
C SER A 25 -12.73 3.38 -10.59
N SER A 26 -11.53 3.80 -11.04
CA SER A 26 -10.38 2.90 -11.19
C SER A 26 -9.63 2.64 -9.90
N ILE A 27 -9.84 3.48 -8.87
CA ILE A 27 -9.11 3.38 -7.60
C ILE A 27 -9.68 2.24 -6.77
N LYS A 28 -8.85 1.23 -6.50
CA LYS A 28 -9.18 0.14 -5.58
C LYS A 28 -8.69 0.51 -4.19
N VAL A 29 -9.58 0.39 -3.20
CA VAL A 29 -9.26 0.68 -1.80
C VAL A 29 -9.28 -0.61 -1.00
N MET A 30 -8.15 -0.97 -0.42
CA MET A 30 -8.03 -2.09 0.52
C MET A 30 -8.01 -1.56 1.95
N ARG A 31 -8.97 -1.99 2.77
CA ARG A 31 -8.95 -1.74 4.22
C ARG A 31 -8.14 -2.83 4.90
N ILE A 32 -7.16 -2.44 5.69
CA ILE A 32 -6.40 -3.34 6.56
C ILE A 32 -6.83 -3.06 7.98
N SER A 33 -7.31 -4.11 8.63
CA SER A 33 -7.68 -4.11 10.04
C SER A 33 -6.90 -5.24 10.70
N LEU A 34 -6.21 -4.95 11.80
CA LEU A 34 -5.56 -5.95 12.65
C LEU A 34 -6.05 -5.72 14.08
N ASN A 35 -6.39 -6.79 14.80
CA ASN A 35 -6.91 -6.68 16.17
C ASN A 35 -5.93 -5.90 17.05
N GLY A 36 -6.44 -4.88 17.75
CA GLY A 36 -5.62 -4.01 18.59
C GLY A 36 -4.85 -2.91 17.84
N ALA A 37 -5.02 -2.78 16.52
CA ALA A 37 -4.41 -1.73 15.71
C ALA A 37 -5.45 -0.82 15.05
N ASN A 38 -5.03 0.41 14.75
CA ASN A 38 -5.81 1.33 13.93
C ASN A 38 -5.89 0.84 12.48
N ASN A 39 -7.01 1.13 11.83
CA ASN A 39 -7.23 0.74 10.44
C ASN A 39 -6.34 1.55 9.49
N LEU A 40 -5.84 0.87 8.46
CA LEU A 40 -5.19 1.49 7.30
C LEU A 40 -6.05 1.32 6.06
N TYR A 41 -5.85 2.23 5.12
CA TYR A 41 -6.51 2.21 3.82
C TYR A 41 -5.46 2.37 2.74
N ILE A 42 -5.26 1.34 1.93
CA ILE A 42 -4.32 1.35 0.81
C ILE A 42 -5.10 1.63 -0.46
N PHE A 43 -4.66 2.66 -1.17
CA PHE A 43 -5.23 3.07 -2.45
C PHE A 43 -4.30 2.57 -3.54
N ASP A 44 -4.80 1.66 -4.35
CA ASP A 44 -4.23 1.28 -5.63
C ASP A 44 -4.93 2.13 -6.70
N TYR A 45 -4.20 3.08 -7.29
CA TYR A 45 -4.81 3.98 -8.26
C TYR A 45 -5.15 3.27 -9.57
N GLY A 46 -4.47 2.15 -9.89
CA GLY A 46 -4.78 1.19 -10.96
C GLY A 46 -4.92 1.74 -12.38
N SER A 47 -4.79 3.05 -12.56
CA SER A 47 -5.04 3.77 -13.80
C SER A 47 -3.73 3.90 -14.57
N PRO A 48 -3.73 3.72 -15.91
CA PRO A 48 -2.56 3.94 -16.75
C PRO A 48 -1.88 5.29 -16.50
N GLN A 49 -2.63 6.32 -16.11
CA GLN A 49 -2.08 7.65 -15.82
C GLN A 49 -1.23 7.72 -14.53
N PHE A 50 -1.36 6.73 -13.63
CA PHE A 50 -0.59 6.60 -12.38
C PHE A 50 0.27 5.33 -12.36
N CYS A 51 0.38 4.65 -13.50
CA CYS A 51 1.23 3.49 -13.70
C CYS A 51 2.20 3.78 -14.86
N GLY A 52 3.49 3.89 -14.55
CA GLY A 52 4.55 4.08 -15.53
C GLY A 52 5.36 2.81 -15.75
N ALA A 53 6.47 2.94 -16.47
CA ALA A 53 7.42 1.85 -16.68
C ALA A 53 7.95 1.25 -15.35
N GLY A 54 8.05 2.06 -14.30
CA GLY A 54 8.51 1.63 -12.97
C GLY A 54 7.43 0.99 -12.07
N GLY A 55 6.17 0.91 -12.51
CA GLY A 55 5.05 0.39 -11.72
C GLY A 55 3.96 1.42 -11.44
N CYS A 56 3.05 1.06 -10.55
CA CYS A 56 1.89 1.87 -10.17
C CYS A 56 2.13 2.58 -8.83
N LEU A 57 1.55 3.78 -8.68
CA LEU A 57 1.51 4.48 -7.41
C LEU A 57 0.57 3.77 -6.43
N TYR A 58 1.01 3.66 -5.18
CA TYR A 58 0.21 3.25 -4.03
C TYR A 58 0.33 4.30 -2.93
N SER A 59 -0.78 4.59 -2.26
CA SER A 59 -0.80 5.48 -1.09
C SER A 59 -1.48 4.78 0.08
N VAL A 60 -0.90 4.91 1.28
CA VAL A 60 -1.46 4.41 2.53
C VAL A 60 -2.01 5.58 3.33
N TYR A 61 -3.25 5.48 3.76
CA TYR A 61 -3.95 6.49 4.54
C TYR A 61 -4.41 5.94 5.88
N ASN A 62 -4.47 6.82 6.88
CA ASN A 62 -5.30 6.57 8.05
C ASN A 62 -6.76 6.97 7.79
N TYR A 63 -7.60 6.76 8.80
CA TYR A 63 -9.02 7.11 8.78
C TYR A 63 -9.31 8.60 8.52
N SER A 64 -8.42 9.52 8.92
CA SER A 64 -8.60 10.97 8.69
C SER A 64 -8.22 11.41 7.27
N GLY A 65 -7.68 10.49 6.45
CA GLY A 65 -7.15 10.81 5.13
C GLY A 65 -5.79 11.49 5.17
N LYS A 66 -5.04 11.32 6.27
CA LYS A 66 -3.61 11.67 6.32
C LYS A 66 -2.83 10.59 5.58
N THR A 67 -2.00 11.00 4.62
CA THR A 67 -1.04 10.11 3.95
C THR A 67 0.03 9.66 4.96
N LEU A 68 0.24 8.35 5.07
CA LEU A 68 1.25 7.75 5.94
C LEU A 68 2.44 7.16 5.16
N LEU A 69 2.21 6.75 3.91
CA LEU A 69 3.21 6.20 3.00
C LEU A 69 2.77 6.41 1.55
N GLU A 70 3.70 6.72 0.66
CA GLU A 70 3.50 6.63 -0.79
C GLU A 70 4.68 5.90 -1.41
N PHE A 71 4.40 5.01 -2.36
CA PHE A 71 5.45 4.21 -3.00
C PHE A 71 5.01 3.80 -4.41
N ILE A 72 5.99 3.62 -5.29
CA ILE A 72 5.79 3.02 -6.61
C ILE A 72 6.09 1.52 -6.48
N ALA A 73 5.19 0.69 -7.01
CA ALA A 73 5.37 -0.74 -6.98
C ALA A 73 4.80 -1.40 -8.24
N ASN A 74 5.47 -2.45 -8.73
CA ASN A 74 4.94 -3.27 -9.81
C ASN A 74 3.93 -4.29 -9.25
N PRO A 75 2.63 -4.24 -9.62
CA PRO A 75 1.63 -5.20 -9.16
C PRO A 75 1.76 -6.59 -9.79
N LYS A 76 2.53 -6.73 -10.87
CA LYS A 76 2.69 -7.99 -11.61
C LYS A 76 3.74 -8.87 -10.95
N LEU A 77 3.43 -9.38 -9.76
CA LEU A 77 4.28 -10.40 -9.11
C LEU A 77 3.95 -11.81 -9.61
N PRO A 78 4.92 -12.73 -9.63
CA PRO A 78 4.64 -14.15 -9.86
C PRO A 78 3.70 -14.68 -8.78
N LYS A 79 2.81 -15.60 -9.15
CA LYS A 79 1.96 -16.30 -8.17
C LYS A 79 2.83 -17.26 -7.35
N PRO A 80 2.54 -17.49 -6.05
CA PRO A 80 1.40 -16.99 -5.26
C PRO A 80 1.66 -15.65 -4.54
N GLN A 81 2.61 -14.83 -4.99
CA GLN A 81 3.11 -13.72 -4.18
C GLN A 81 2.19 -12.51 -4.20
N LYS A 82 2.06 -11.87 -3.03
CA LYS A 82 1.23 -10.67 -2.84
C LYS A 82 2.13 -9.45 -2.73
N LEU A 83 1.73 -8.38 -3.43
CA LEU A 83 2.43 -7.10 -3.43
C LEU A 83 2.57 -6.52 -2.03
N ILE A 84 1.47 -6.53 -1.27
CA ILE A 84 1.39 -5.99 0.07
C ILE A 84 0.83 -7.09 0.97
N LYS A 85 1.53 -7.38 2.05
CA LYS A 85 1.07 -8.25 3.13
C LYS A 85 1.05 -7.44 4.43
N VAL A 86 0.06 -7.70 5.27
CA VAL A 86 0.01 -7.15 6.62
C VAL A 86 0.96 -7.98 7.47
N GLY A 87 1.91 -7.32 8.14
CA GLY A 87 2.75 -7.96 9.14
C GLY A 87 1.96 -8.28 10.41
N GLU A 88 2.46 -9.21 11.21
CA GLU A 88 1.83 -9.57 12.50
C GLU A 88 2.10 -8.53 13.59
N ASN A 89 3.15 -7.72 13.40
CA ASN A 89 3.57 -6.70 14.35
C ASN A 89 2.75 -5.41 14.21
N VAL A 90 2.44 -4.81 15.36
CA VAL A 90 1.85 -3.47 15.46
C VAL A 90 2.90 -2.54 16.03
N ASN A 91 3.15 -1.42 15.37
CA ASN A 91 4.06 -0.39 15.85
C ASN A 91 3.31 0.94 16.01
N GLN A 92 3.38 1.52 17.21
CA GLN A 92 2.73 2.79 17.55
C GLN A 92 1.25 2.87 17.12
N GLY A 93 0.53 1.75 17.28
CA GLY A 93 -0.91 1.64 17.01
C GLY A 93 -1.30 1.38 15.55
N PHE A 94 -0.35 1.11 14.63
CA PHE A 94 -0.67 0.69 13.27
C PHE A 94 0.09 -0.61 12.90
N PRO A 95 -0.50 -1.49 12.07
CA PRO A 95 0.18 -2.72 11.67
C PRO A 95 1.36 -2.40 10.74
N CYS A 96 2.44 -3.17 10.84
CA CYS A 96 3.53 -3.12 9.87
C CYS A 96 3.08 -3.72 8.53
N LEU A 97 3.73 -3.30 7.43
CA LEU A 97 3.42 -3.72 6.07
C LEU A 97 4.66 -4.34 5.43
N ASN A 98 4.49 -5.48 4.78
CA ASN A 98 5.53 -6.12 3.97
C ASN A 98 5.23 -5.88 2.50
N ILE A 99 6.07 -5.09 1.84
CA ILE A 99 5.95 -4.76 0.41
C ILE A 99 6.95 -5.62 -0.36
N THR A 100 6.42 -6.41 -1.31
CA THR A 100 7.20 -7.34 -2.13
C THR A 100 7.35 -6.80 -3.55
N GLN A 101 8.56 -6.82 -4.11
CA GLN A 101 8.89 -6.30 -5.44
C GLN A 101 9.83 -7.25 -6.19
N ILE A 102 9.62 -7.39 -7.50
CA ILE A 102 10.61 -8.02 -8.39
C ILE A 102 11.86 -7.14 -8.39
N THR A 103 13.03 -7.77 -8.27
CA THR A 103 14.32 -7.07 -8.45
C THR A 103 14.73 -7.09 -9.92
N ASP A 104 15.74 -6.30 -10.30
CA ASP A 104 16.28 -6.29 -11.67
C ASP A 104 16.70 -7.70 -12.13
N THR A 105 17.09 -8.54 -11.17
CA THR A 105 17.22 -9.97 -11.37
C THR A 105 15.85 -10.62 -11.20
N HIS A 106 15.13 -10.83 -12.31
CA HIS A 106 13.78 -11.45 -12.38
C HIS A 106 13.60 -12.81 -11.67
N LYS A 107 14.65 -13.37 -11.05
CA LYS A 107 14.62 -14.60 -10.25
C LYS A 107 14.51 -14.34 -8.74
N LEU A 108 14.60 -13.07 -8.32
CA LEU A 108 14.63 -12.64 -6.93
C LEU A 108 13.56 -11.59 -6.68
N LEU A 109 12.80 -11.83 -5.62
CA LEU A 109 11.87 -10.87 -5.05
C LEU A 109 12.52 -10.23 -3.83
N SER A 110 12.44 -8.92 -3.73
CA SER A 110 12.73 -8.21 -2.50
C SER A 110 11.46 -8.04 -1.68
N GLN A 111 11.55 -8.23 -0.37
CA GLN A 111 10.48 -7.96 0.57
C GLN A 111 11.00 -6.98 1.61
N THR A 112 10.37 -5.80 1.70
CA THR A 112 10.74 -4.76 2.65
C THR A 112 9.63 -4.57 3.68
N GLU A 113 9.97 -4.64 4.95
CA GLU A 113 9.09 -4.34 6.06
C GLU A 113 9.06 -2.83 6.31
N PHE A 114 7.86 -2.29 6.43
CA PHE A 114 7.60 -0.90 6.77
C PHE A 114 6.77 -0.85 8.04
N CYS A 115 7.21 -0.07 9.02
CA CYS A 115 6.47 0.15 10.26
C CYS A 115 6.22 1.63 10.50
N TYR A 116 5.09 1.94 11.11
CA TYR A 116 4.72 3.31 11.44
C TYR A 116 5.59 3.86 12.56
N GLN A 117 6.30 4.95 12.32
CA GLN A 117 7.13 5.66 13.31
C GLN A 117 6.96 7.16 13.13
N ASN A 118 6.66 7.87 14.22
CA ASN A 118 6.68 9.34 14.27
C ASN A 118 5.90 10.02 13.13
N GLY A 119 4.71 9.50 12.80
CA GLY A 119 3.81 10.15 11.85
C GLY A 119 3.79 9.58 10.43
N HIS A 120 4.69 8.65 10.08
CA HIS A 120 4.83 8.07 8.74
C HIS A 120 5.36 6.62 8.82
N TYR A 121 5.31 5.87 7.72
CA TYR A 121 5.96 4.56 7.65
C TYR A 121 7.42 4.69 7.23
N VAL A 122 8.30 3.96 7.92
CA VAL A 122 9.72 3.88 7.60
C VAL A 122 10.11 2.43 7.25
N PRO A 123 11.04 2.22 6.31
CA PRO A 123 11.57 0.89 6.03
C PRO A 123 12.46 0.43 7.19
N LEU A 124 12.31 -0.83 7.61
CA LEU A 124 13.13 -1.44 8.67
C LEU A 124 14.01 -2.57 8.14
N ASN A 125 13.39 -3.64 7.65
CA ASN A 125 14.07 -4.86 7.23
C ASN A 125 13.86 -5.10 5.75
N LYS A 126 14.90 -5.54 5.03
CA LYS A 126 14.80 -5.95 3.63
C LYS A 126 15.38 -7.35 3.45
N ASN A 127 14.54 -8.26 3.00
CA ASN A 127 14.89 -9.65 2.72
C ASN A 127 14.75 -9.94 1.22
N PHE A 128 15.43 -10.99 0.75
CA PHE A 128 15.31 -11.49 -0.61
C PHE A 128 14.78 -12.91 -0.60
N ILE A 129 13.80 -13.18 -1.48
CA ILE A 129 13.13 -14.46 -1.64
C ILE A 129 13.35 -14.89 -3.08
N THR A 130 13.81 -16.13 -3.29
CA THR A 130 13.87 -16.71 -4.62
C THR A 130 12.47 -17.03 -5.12
N GLU A 131 12.22 -16.78 -6.41
CA GLU A 131 11.01 -17.31 -7.04
C GLU A 131 11.06 -18.84 -6.95
N LYS A 132 10.14 -19.44 -6.17
CA LYS A 132 9.93 -20.89 -6.25
C LYS A 132 9.27 -21.14 -7.59
N ASN A 133 10.03 -21.62 -8.56
CA ASN A 133 9.49 -22.23 -9.76
C ASN A 133 8.71 -23.47 -9.30
N GLU A 134 7.39 -23.44 -9.41
CA GLU A 134 6.60 -24.67 -9.53
C GLU A 134 6.82 -25.29 -10.91
#